data_AF-A0A972A3S7-F1
#
_entry.id   AF-A0A972A3S7-F1
#
_cell.length_a   1.000
_cell.length_b   1.000
_cell.length_c   1.000
_cell.angle_alpha   90.00
_cell.angle_beta   90.00
_cell.angle_gamma   90.00
#
_symmetry.space_group_name_H-M   'P 1'
#
loop_
_entity.id
_entity.type
_entity.pdbx_description
1 polymer ?
#
loop_
_entity_poly.entity_id
_entity_poly.type
_entity_poly.pdbx_seq_one_letter_code
_entity_poly.pdbx_strand_id
1 'polypeptide(L)'
;MIIQSSHSNTPIWKDIHVHAELPEELRPLEEIAHNLWWVWNEEAKAIFEILDPQEWEESGKNPVLLLQNLHSEAIEQILNNNELLERIQRLYGQFKDYMSISPNSERPSVAYFSMEYGLSHVLKIYSGGLGILAGDYLKEASDSNVEMTAVGFLYRYGYFTQTLSIDGQQIANYEAQNFGNLPITQVMNEDGSPMILEVPFHDRPIYSHVWKVAIGRINLYLMDTDLEYNSEYDRSITHQLYGGDWENRMKQEYLLGIGGMLLLKRLGIHKDVYHMNEGHAAFINVQRLHDYVLEEGLSFQEALEVVRASSLYT
;
A
#
# COMPACT_ATOMS: atom_id res chain seq x y z
N MET A 1 38.64 -22.45 29.43
CA MET A 1 37.47 -23.34 29.30
C MET A 1 36.25 -22.44 29.22
N ILE A 2 35.82 -22.10 28.01
CA ILE A 2 34.66 -21.21 27.80
C ILE A 2 33.44 -22.11 27.87
N ILE A 3 32.65 -21.97 28.94
CA ILE A 3 31.39 -22.68 29.08
C ILE A 3 30.41 -21.98 28.13
N GLN A 4 30.00 -22.68 27.06
CA GLN A 4 28.90 -22.23 26.21
C GLN A 4 27.62 -22.19 27.06
N SER A 5 27.18 -20.98 27.41
CA SER A 5 25.92 -20.74 28.09
C SER A 5 24.79 -20.62 27.07
N SER A 6 23.86 -21.57 27.16
CA SER A 6 22.57 -21.65 26.46
C SER A 6 22.58 -22.33 25.08
N HIS A 7 21.94 -23.49 25.02
CA HIS A 7 21.40 -24.13 23.81
C HIS A 7 19.94 -23.71 23.61
N SER A 8 19.57 -22.45 23.87
CA SER A 8 18.23 -21.99 23.52
C SER A 8 18.26 -21.46 22.09
N ASN A 9 17.49 -22.09 21.20
CA ASN A 9 17.23 -21.51 19.88
C ASN A 9 16.74 -20.07 20.06
N THR A 10 17.30 -19.14 19.30
CA THR A 10 16.75 -17.79 19.19
C THR A 10 15.28 -17.92 18.80
N PRO A 11 14.33 -17.35 19.55
CA PRO A 11 12.92 -17.42 19.19
C PRO A 11 12.74 -16.76 17.83
N ILE A 12 12.30 -17.53 16.84
CA ILE A 12 11.84 -17.02 15.56
C ILE A 12 10.36 -16.68 15.77
N TRP A 13 10.08 -15.41 16.03
CA TRP A 13 8.72 -14.91 16.07
C TRP A 13 8.17 -14.94 14.65
N LYS A 14 7.05 -15.64 14.45
CA LYS A 14 6.28 -15.59 13.22
C LYS A 14 4.94 -14.96 13.58
N ASP A 15 4.56 -13.92 12.85
CA ASP A 15 3.21 -13.42 12.93
C ASP A 15 2.27 -14.49 12.35
N ILE A 16 1.40 -15.03 13.21
CA ILE A 16 0.35 -15.97 12.84
C ILE A 16 -0.92 -15.14 12.69
N HIS A 17 -1.32 -14.87 11.45
CA HIS A 17 -2.61 -14.29 11.16
C HIS A 17 -3.67 -15.39 11.19
N VAL A 18 -4.49 -15.42 12.24
CA VAL A 18 -5.65 -16.32 12.33
C VAL A 18 -6.78 -15.68 11.53
N HIS A 19 -6.96 -16.11 10.28
CA HIS A 19 -8.15 -15.76 9.52
C HIS A 19 -9.29 -16.67 9.98
N ALA A 20 -10.37 -16.10 10.52
CA ALA A 20 -11.61 -16.83 10.61
C ALA A 20 -12.07 -17.11 9.18
N GLU A 21 -12.17 -18.39 8.79
CA GLU A 21 -12.72 -18.74 7.48
C GLU A 21 -14.18 -18.32 7.45
N LEU A 22 -14.48 -17.27 6.66
CA LEU A 22 -15.84 -16.87 6.38
C LEU A 22 -16.55 -17.98 5.60
N PRO A 23 -17.86 -18.21 5.83
CA PRO A 23 -18.65 -19.07 4.98
C PRO A 23 -18.55 -18.66 3.50
N GLU A 24 -18.68 -19.63 2.59
CA GLU A 24 -18.57 -19.42 1.14
C GLU A 24 -19.49 -18.31 0.64
N GLU A 25 -20.67 -18.16 1.23
CA GLU A 25 -21.66 -17.13 0.91
C GLU A 25 -21.15 -15.69 1.19
N LEU A 26 -20.21 -15.53 2.13
CA LEU A 26 -19.66 -14.24 2.56
C LEU A 26 -18.27 -13.95 1.99
N ARG A 27 -17.62 -14.91 1.33
CA ARG A 27 -16.35 -14.69 0.62
C ARG A 27 -16.33 -13.51 -0.36
N PRO A 28 -17.44 -13.17 -1.05
CA PRO A 28 -17.50 -11.94 -1.85
C PRO A 28 -17.13 -10.67 -1.07
N LEU A 29 -17.51 -10.59 0.21
CA LEU A 29 -17.22 -9.44 1.06
C LEU A 29 -15.74 -9.37 1.43
N GLU A 30 -15.06 -10.51 1.54
CA GLU A 30 -13.61 -10.55 1.79
C GLU A 30 -12.82 -9.96 0.61
N GLU A 31 -13.20 -10.30 -0.63
CA GLU A 31 -12.58 -9.74 -1.84
C GLU A 31 -12.85 -8.23 -1.94
N ILE A 32 -14.08 -7.79 -1.65
CA ILE A 32 -14.43 -6.37 -1.64
C ILE A 32 -13.68 -5.64 -0.52
N ALA A 33 -13.58 -6.19 0.69
CA ALA A 33 -12.90 -5.56 1.82
C ALA A 33 -11.42 -5.26 1.53
N HIS A 34 -10.75 -6.13 0.80
CA HIS A 34 -9.34 -5.98 0.38
C HIS A 34 -9.13 -5.13 -0.89
N ASN A 35 -10.20 -4.55 -1.44
CA ASN A 35 -10.12 -3.59 -2.53
C ASN A 35 -10.78 -2.27 -2.13
N LEU A 36 -10.01 -1.18 -2.07
CA LEU A 36 -10.50 0.13 -1.61
C LEU A 36 -11.60 0.74 -2.47
N TRP A 37 -12.05 0.10 -3.56
CA TRP A 37 -13.26 0.47 -4.28
C TRP A 37 -14.47 0.72 -3.37
N TRP A 38 -14.60 0.00 -2.25
CA TRP A 38 -15.67 0.24 -1.28
C TRP A 38 -15.65 1.67 -0.70
N VAL A 39 -14.52 2.35 -0.68
CA VAL A 39 -14.38 3.69 -0.08
C VAL A 39 -15.28 4.72 -0.76
N TRP A 40 -15.38 4.65 -2.09
CA TRP A 40 -16.23 5.54 -2.89
C TRP A 40 -17.49 4.85 -3.44
N ASN A 41 -17.82 3.64 -2.94
CA ASN A 41 -19.06 2.95 -3.24
C ASN A 41 -19.99 2.96 -2.02
N GLU A 42 -21.08 3.73 -2.10
CA GLU A 42 -22.03 3.88 -0.98
C GLU A 42 -22.75 2.58 -0.63
N GLU A 43 -23.05 1.74 -1.61
CA GLU A 43 -23.73 0.46 -1.38
C GLU A 43 -22.83 -0.53 -0.62
N ALA A 44 -21.54 -0.58 -0.97
CA ALA A 44 -20.56 -1.40 -0.24
C ALA A 44 -20.44 -0.97 1.23
N LYS A 45 -20.34 0.33 1.49
CA LYS A 45 -20.31 0.87 2.86
C LYS A 45 -21.59 0.54 3.63
N ALA A 46 -22.75 0.72 3.01
CA ALA A 46 -24.04 0.42 3.62
C ALA A 46 -24.21 -1.08 3.94
N ILE A 47 -23.68 -1.98 3.10
CA ILE A 47 -23.67 -3.41 3.40
C ILE A 47 -22.78 -3.68 4.62
N PHE A 48 -21.53 -3.22 4.64
CA PHE A 48 -20.64 -3.43 5.79
C PHE A 48 -21.22 -2.91 7.11
N GLU A 49 -21.84 -1.73 7.10
CA GLU A 49 -22.50 -1.16 8.28
C GLU A 49 -23.67 -2.01 8.79
N ILE A 50 -24.44 -2.65 7.89
CA ILE A 50 -25.61 -3.46 8.28
C ILE A 50 -25.23 -4.87 8.76
N LEU A 51 -24.04 -5.38 8.39
CA LEU A 51 -23.58 -6.70 8.86
C LEU A 51 -23.51 -6.77 10.38
N ASP A 52 -22.89 -5.76 10.98
CA ASP A 52 -22.84 -5.55 12.42
C ASP A 52 -22.57 -4.06 12.69
N PRO A 53 -23.61 -3.25 12.99
CA PRO A 53 -23.46 -1.80 13.18
C PRO A 53 -22.55 -1.43 14.35
N GLN A 54 -22.49 -2.28 15.38
CA GLN A 54 -21.64 -2.03 16.55
C GLN A 54 -20.18 -2.28 16.20
N GLU A 55 -19.88 -3.45 15.64
CA GLU A 55 -18.52 -3.81 15.22
C GLU A 55 -18.02 -2.89 14.09
N TRP A 56 -18.91 -2.37 13.24
CA TRP A 56 -18.54 -1.39 12.21
C TRP A 56 -17.96 -0.10 12.82
N GLU A 57 -18.53 0.41 13.91
CA GLU A 57 -17.99 1.57 14.61
C GLU A 57 -16.76 1.20 15.46
N GLU A 58 -16.76 0.05 16.15
CA GLU A 58 -15.65 -0.40 17.00
C GLU A 58 -14.37 -0.73 16.20
N SER A 59 -14.52 -1.31 15.01
CA SER A 59 -13.42 -1.56 14.06
C SER A 59 -12.89 -0.27 13.40
N GLY A 60 -13.48 0.88 13.72
CA GLY A 60 -13.15 2.16 13.10
C GLY A 60 -13.51 2.17 11.62
N LYS A 61 -14.63 1.56 11.22
CA LYS A 61 -15.11 1.51 9.83
C LYS A 61 -14.12 0.84 8.88
N ASN A 62 -13.48 -0.22 9.36
CA ASN A 62 -12.53 -1.02 8.60
C ASN A 62 -13.18 -2.37 8.24
N PRO A 63 -13.56 -2.58 6.97
CA PRO A 63 -14.21 -3.83 6.55
C PRO A 63 -13.39 -5.09 6.81
N VAL A 64 -12.06 -5.02 6.73
CA VAL A 64 -11.19 -6.18 6.99
C VAL A 64 -11.30 -6.59 8.45
N LEU A 65 -11.20 -5.62 9.36
CA LEU A 65 -11.29 -5.87 10.80
C LEU A 65 -12.70 -6.27 11.23
N LEU A 66 -13.74 -5.63 10.68
CA LEU A 66 -15.14 -6.01 10.87
C LEU A 66 -15.33 -7.50 10.57
N LEU A 67 -14.91 -7.95 9.38
CA LEU A 67 -15.07 -9.34 8.95
C LEU A 67 -14.27 -10.32 9.81
N GLN A 68 -13.08 -9.94 10.29
CA GLN A 68 -12.28 -10.74 11.20
C GLN A 68 -12.92 -10.90 12.59
N ASN A 69 -13.68 -9.89 13.03
CA ASN A 69 -14.32 -9.85 14.33
C ASN A 69 -15.75 -10.37 14.36
N LEU A 70 -16.35 -10.66 13.19
CA LEU A 70 -17.72 -11.21 13.11
C LEU A 70 -17.88 -12.47 13.96
N HIS A 71 -18.79 -12.40 14.92
CA HIS A 71 -19.13 -13.53 15.77
C HIS A 71 -20.02 -14.54 15.03
N SER A 72 -19.98 -15.80 15.46
CA SER A 72 -20.77 -16.89 14.86
C SER A 72 -22.27 -16.59 14.82
N GLU A 73 -22.81 -15.93 15.85
CA GLU A 73 -24.22 -15.52 15.89
C GLU A 73 -24.56 -14.50 14.80
N ALA A 74 -23.71 -13.49 14.59
CA ALA A 74 -23.90 -12.51 13.53
C ALA A 74 -23.84 -13.17 12.15
N ILE A 75 -22.89 -14.09 11.95
CA ILE A 75 -22.78 -14.89 10.71
C ILE A 75 -24.07 -15.69 10.47
N GLU A 76 -24.59 -16.40 11.48
CA GLU A 76 -25.85 -17.14 11.35
C GLU A 76 -27.04 -16.22 11.02
N GLN A 77 -27.12 -15.03 11.61
CA GLN A 77 -28.17 -14.05 11.30
C GLN A 77 -28.08 -13.56 9.85
N ILE A 78 -26.87 -13.27 9.36
CA ILE A 78 -26.63 -12.87 7.96
C ILE A 78 -27.04 -13.99 7.01
N LEU A 79 -26.63 -15.24 7.29
CA LEU A 79 -26.95 -16.39 6.45
C LEU A 79 -28.45 -16.72 6.41
N ASN A 80 -29.20 -16.39 7.47
CA ASN A 80 -30.66 -16.55 7.50
C ASN A 80 -31.41 -15.37 6.84
N ASN A 81 -30.71 -14.32 6.43
CA ASN A 81 -31.31 -13.14 5.78
C ASN A 81 -31.13 -13.19 4.26
N ASN A 82 -32.07 -13.82 3.56
CA ASN A 82 -32.04 -13.96 2.10
C ASN A 82 -31.97 -12.62 1.36
N GLU A 83 -32.63 -11.57 1.85
CA GLU A 83 -32.61 -10.25 1.22
C GLU A 83 -31.20 -9.63 1.26
N LEU A 84 -30.52 -9.76 2.40
CA LEU A 84 -29.14 -9.29 2.54
C LEU A 84 -28.17 -10.10 1.67
N LEU A 85 -28.32 -11.43 1.61
CA LEU A 85 -27.49 -12.27 0.74
C LEU A 85 -27.67 -11.92 -0.74
N GLU A 86 -28.90 -11.72 -1.21
CA GLU A 86 -29.15 -11.26 -2.59
C GLU A 86 -28.54 -9.90 -2.87
N ARG A 87 -28.58 -8.98 -1.89
CA ARG A 87 -27.96 -7.65 -1.96
C ARG A 87 -26.44 -7.75 -2.07
N ILE A 88 -25.79 -8.61 -1.27
CA ILE A 88 -24.35 -8.90 -1.33
C ILE A 88 -23.97 -9.44 -2.71
N GLN A 89 -24.71 -10.43 -3.22
CA GLN A 89 -24.42 -11.02 -4.53
C GLN A 89 -24.58 -10.02 -5.67
N ARG A 90 -25.59 -9.14 -5.60
CA ARG A 90 -25.78 -8.06 -6.57
C ARG A 90 -24.61 -7.07 -6.56
N LEU A 91 -24.18 -6.64 -5.37
CA LEU A 91 -23.02 -5.76 -5.22
C LEU A 91 -21.76 -6.43 -5.78
N TYR A 92 -21.56 -7.71 -5.47
CA TYR A 92 -20.40 -8.45 -5.98
C TYR A 92 -20.44 -8.56 -7.51
N GLY A 93 -21.59 -8.82 -8.11
CA GLY A 93 -21.76 -8.77 -9.57
C GLY A 93 -21.33 -7.42 -10.16
N GLN A 94 -21.76 -6.31 -9.57
CA GLN A 94 -21.34 -4.96 -9.98
C GLN A 94 -19.83 -4.74 -9.83
N PHE A 95 -19.24 -5.24 -8.73
CA PHE A 95 -17.80 -5.17 -8.52
C PHE A 95 -17.04 -5.97 -9.58
N LYS A 96 -17.47 -7.20 -9.91
CA LYS A 96 -16.83 -8.01 -10.96
C LYS A 96 -17.00 -7.38 -12.33
N ASP A 97 -18.17 -6.86 -12.66
CA ASP A 97 -18.41 -6.12 -13.91
C ASP A 97 -17.47 -4.91 -14.01
N TYR A 98 -17.37 -4.12 -12.95
CA TYR A 98 -16.44 -3.00 -12.86
C TYR A 98 -14.99 -3.45 -13.07
N MET A 99 -14.54 -4.50 -12.38
CA MET A 99 -13.15 -4.98 -12.45
C MET A 99 -12.81 -5.68 -13.78
N SER A 100 -13.80 -6.18 -14.52
CA SER A 100 -13.61 -6.92 -15.78
C SER A 100 -13.24 -6.04 -16.98
N ILE A 101 -13.44 -4.73 -16.88
CA ILE A 101 -13.18 -3.80 -17.98
C ILE A 101 -11.65 -3.67 -18.16
N SER A 102 -11.17 -4.03 -19.34
CA SER A 102 -9.74 -3.92 -19.69
C SER A 102 -9.33 -2.46 -19.85
N PRO A 103 -8.11 -2.05 -19.43
CA PRO A 103 -7.64 -0.67 -19.55
C PRO A 103 -7.74 -0.12 -20.98
N ASN A 104 -7.99 1.19 -21.10
CA ASN A 104 -8.02 1.83 -22.41
C ASN A 104 -6.60 1.92 -23.00
N SER A 105 -6.32 1.08 -23.99
CA SER A 105 -5.01 1.01 -24.68
C SER A 105 -4.68 2.22 -25.57
N GLU A 106 -5.63 3.13 -25.82
CA GLU A 106 -5.38 4.37 -26.55
C GLU A 106 -4.74 5.46 -25.66
N ARG A 107 -4.79 5.28 -24.33
CA ARG A 107 -4.19 6.21 -23.36
C ARG A 107 -2.81 5.68 -22.94
N PRO A 108 -1.83 6.58 -22.71
CA PRO A 108 -0.54 6.17 -22.17
C PRO A 108 -0.72 5.57 -20.77
N SER A 109 0.05 4.53 -20.49
CA SER A 109 0.15 3.92 -19.18
C SER A 109 1.03 4.77 -18.25
N VAL A 110 0.70 4.83 -16.96
CA VAL A 110 1.32 5.76 -16.01
C VAL A 110 1.88 5.03 -14.80
N ALA A 111 3.14 5.33 -14.43
CA ALA A 111 3.70 5.03 -13.13
C ALA A 111 3.63 6.29 -12.26
N TYR A 112 2.87 6.26 -11.18
CA TYR A 112 2.65 7.41 -10.28
C TYR A 112 3.41 7.21 -8.97
N PHE A 113 4.28 8.14 -8.61
CA PHE A 113 5.09 8.04 -7.40
C PHE A 113 4.79 9.20 -6.46
N SER A 114 4.53 8.86 -5.20
CA SER A 114 4.21 9.82 -4.15
C SER A 114 4.68 9.29 -2.79
N MET A 115 5.07 10.21 -1.92
CA MET A 115 5.32 9.92 -0.50
C MET A 115 4.02 9.58 0.24
N GLU A 116 2.88 10.11 -0.21
CA GLU A 116 1.61 9.96 0.50
C GLU A 116 0.41 9.73 -0.41
N TYR A 117 -0.60 9.02 0.12
CA TYR A 117 -1.84 8.64 -0.55
C TYR A 117 -3.05 8.70 0.40
N GLY A 118 -3.88 9.71 0.22
CA GLY A 118 -5.10 9.94 1.00
C GLY A 118 -6.28 9.13 0.46
N LEU A 119 -6.30 7.84 0.74
CA LEU A 119 -7.30 6.92 0.19
C LEU A 119 -8.46 6.70 1.16
N SER A 120 -8.14 6.27 2.39
CA SER A 120 -9.08 5.97 3.47
C SER A 120 -8.36 6.15 4.80
N HIS A 121 -9.09 6.48 5.86
CA HIS A 121 -8.54 6.59 7.23
C HIS A 121 -7.99 5.25 7.75
N VAL A 122 -8.42 4.13 7.16
CA VAL A 122 -7.89 2.79 7.46
C VAL A 122 -6.40 2.67 7.14
N LEU A 123 -5.91 3.39 6.12
CA LEU A 123 -4.50 3.41 5.74
C LEU A 123 -3.85 4.73 6.16
N LYS A 124 -3.03 4.71 7.21
CA LYS A 124 -2.31 5.91 7.71
C LYS A 124 -1.09 6.23 6.84
N ILE A 125 -1.29 6.50 5.56
CA ILE A 125 -0.22 6.80 4.58
C ILE A 125 -0.36 8.19 3.96
N TYR A 126 -0.98 9.13 4.67
CA TYR A 126 -1.07 10.54 4.26
C TYR A 126 -1.13 11.49 5.45
N SER A 127 -0.84 12.77 5.18
CA SER A 127 -0.82 13.84 6.19
C SER A 127 -1.71 15.03 5.83
N GLY A 128 -1.92 15.31 4.54
CA GLY A 128 -2.63 16.52 4.12
C GLY A 128 -3.15 16.49 2.69
N GLY A 129 -3.37 17.69 2.14
CA GLY A 129 -4.04 17.88 0.84
C GLY A 129 -3.30 17.26 -0.35
N LEU A 130 -1.95 17.21 -0.32
CA LEU A 130 -1.16 16.56 -1.36
C LEU A 130 -1.45 15.04 -1.41
N GLY A 131 -1.51 14.39 -0.25
CA GLY A 131 -1.93 13.00 -0.16
C GLY A 131 -3.36 12.78 -0.65
N ILE A 132 -4.32 13.63 -0.25
CA ILE A 132 -5.71 13.54 -0.73
C ILE A 132 -5.77 13.62 -2.25
N LEU A 133 -5.06 14.58 -2.87
CA LEU A 133 -4.99 14.69 -4.32
C LEU A 133 -4.41 13.44 -4.97
N ALA A 134 -3.32 12.88 -4.43
CA ALA A 134 -2.75 11.63 -4.91
C ALA A 134 -3.75 10.47 -4.82
N GLY A 135 -4.50 10.37 -3.72
CA GLY A 135 -5.55 9.37 -3.54
C GLY A 135 -6.68 9.52 -4.55
N ASP A 136 -7.13 10.75 -4.79
CA ASP A 136 -8.20 11.04 -5.74
C ASP A 136 -7.77 10.80 -7.19
N TYR A 137 -6.49 11.04 -7.55
CA TYR A 137 -5.94 10.61 -8.83
C TYR A 137 -6.03 9.09 -9.03
N LEU A 138 -5.74 8.29 -8.00
CA LEU A 138 -5.85 6.83 -8.13
C LEU A 138 -7.30 6.36 -8.27
N LYS A 139 -8.24 6.98 -7.53
CA LYS A 139 -9.68 6.70 -7.65
C LYS A 139 -10.20 7.05 -9.04
N GLU A 140 -9.88 8.25 -9.51
CA GLU A 140 -10.29 8.70 -10.85
C GLU A 140 -9.63 7.85 -11.94
N ALA A 141 -8.35 7.54 -11.83
CA ALA A 141 -7.67 6.65 -12.79
C ALA A 141 -8.34 5.27 -12.84
N SER A 142 -8.79 4.76 -11.69
CA SER A 142 -9.56 3.53 -11.60
C SER A 142 -10.88 3.64 -12.37
N ASP A 143 -11.70 4.65 -12.08
CA ASP A 143 -13.02 4.83 -12.68
C ASP A 143 -12.94 5.13 -14.19
N SER A 144 -12.01 6.00 -14.59
CA SER A 144 -11.67 6.32 -15.97
C SER A 144 -10.90 5.23 -16.72
N ASN A 145 -10.60 4.10 -16.05
CA ASN A 145 -9.99 2.91 -16.64
C ASN A 145 -8.64 3.21 -17.34
N VAL A 146 -7.84 4.06 -16.70
CA VAL A 146 -6.47 4.40 -17.12
C VAL A 146 -5.51 3.34 -16.58
N GLU A 147 -4.56 2.90 -17.39
CA GLU A 147 -3.56 1.93 -16.95
C GLU A 147 -2.49 2.57 -16.05
N MET A 148 -2.84 2.76 -14.78
CA MET A 148 -1.97 3.38 -13.79
C MET A 148 -1.43 2.34 -12.79
N THR A 149 -0.20 2.55 -12.33
CA THR A 149 0.39 1.82 -11.20
C THR A 149 1.07 2.81 -10.29
N ALA A 150 0.81 2.71 -8.99
CA ALA A 150 1.32 3.67 -8.02
C ALA A 150 2.40 3.04 -7.13
N VAL A 151 3.34 3.86 -6.68
CA VAL A 151 4.46 3.45 -5.80
C VAL A 151 4.58 4.42 -4.62
N GLY A 152 4.78 3.89 -3.43
CA GLY A 152 4.96 4.68 -2.20
C GLY A 152 5.49 3.87 -1.03
N PHE A 153 5.14 4.30 0.18
CA PHE A 153 5.58 3.67 1.43
C PHE A 153 4.42 3.21 2.30
N LEU A 154 4.63 2.08 2.97
CA LEU A 154 3.76 1.64 4.05
C LEU A 154 4.38 2.11 5.37
N TYR A 155 3.82 3.17 5.96
CA TYR A 155 4.37 3.74 7.17
C TYR A 155 3.95 2.98 8.42
N ARG A 156 4.87 2.67 9.34
CA ARG A 156 4.53 1.98 10.60
C ARG A 156 3.61 2.81 11.50
N TYR A 157 3.84 4.12 11.59
CA TYR A 157 3.12 5.03 12.50
C TYR A 157 2.31 6.11 11.78
N GLY A 158 2.38 6.16 10.43
CA GLY A 158 1.77 7.22 9.63
C GLY A 158 2.34 8.61 9.93
N TYR A 159 1.47 9.62 10.03
CA TYR A 159 1.85 10.98 10.42
C TYR A 159 1.84 11.12 11.96
N PHE A 160 0.71 11.51 12.57
CA PHE A 160 0.47 11.39 14.01
C PHE A 160 -1.01 11.60 14.34
N THR A 161 -1.46 11.10 15.50
CA THR A 161 -2.76 11.44 16.08
C THR A 161 -2.59 12.63 17.03
N GLN A 162 -3.24 13.75 16.71
CA GLN A 162 -3.20 14.96 17.54
C GLN A 162 -4.11 14.79 18.77
N THR A 163 -3.55 15.02 19.97
CA THR A 163 -4.35 15.26 21.17
C THR A 163 -3.96 16.60 21.79
N LEU A 164 -4.86 17.15 22.62
CA LEU A 164 -4.62 18.39 23.35
C LEU A 164 -4.40 18.07 24.83
N SER A 165 -3.32 18.62 25.40
CA SER A 165 -3.10 18.59 26.84
C SER A 165 -4.16 19.41 27.58
N ILE A 166 -4.24 19.25 28.90
CA ILE A 166 -5.11 20.07 29.76
C ILE A 166 -4.82 21.57 29.60
N ASP A 167 -3.56 21.92 29.29
CA ASP A 167 -3.11 23.30 29.05
C ASP A 167 -3.28 23.77 27.59
N GLY A 168 -3.93 22.96 26.74
CA GLY A 168 -4.16 23.27 25.33
C GLY A 168 -2.94 23.10 24.42
N GLN A 169 -1.88 22.42 24.89
CA GLN A 169 -0.71 22.13 24.06
C GLN A 169 -0.95 20.92 23.18
N GLN A 170 -0.48 20.98 21.94
CA GLN A 170 -0.50 19.82 21.04
C GLN A 170 0.44 18.72 21.54
N ILE A 171 -0.09 17.52 21.62
CA ILE A 171 0.65 16.28 21.85
C ILE A 171 0.49 15.41 20.60
N ALA A 172 1.61 14.97 20.04
CA ALA A 172 1.64 14.06 18.90
C ALA A 172 1.78 12.62 19.39
N ASN A 173 0.78 11.78 19.10
CA ASN A 173 0.79 10.36 19.44
C ASN A 173 1.04 9.53 18.19
N TYR A 174 1.92 8.54 18.32
CA TYR A 174 2.30 7.65 17.22
C TYR A 174 1.84 6.24 17.57
N GLU A 175 0.81 5.78 16.87
CA GLU A 175 0.23 4.45 17.05
C GLU A 175 0.68 3.56 15.91
N ALA A 176 1.36 2.47 16.25
CA ALA A 176 1.76 1.48 15.26
C ALA A 176 0.51 0.87 14.60
N GLN A 177 0.52 0.82 13.27
CA GLN A 177 -0.50 0.11 12.50
C GLN A 177 -0.28 -1.41 12.62
N ASN A 178 -1.37 -2.16 12.81
CA ASN A 178 -1.34 -3.61 12.63
C ASN A 178 -1.63 -3.94 11.16
N PHE A 179 -0.58 -4.31 10.42
CA PHE A 179 -0.67 -4.62 9.00
C PHE A 179 -1.62 -5.78 8.67
N GLY A 180 -1.81 -6.73 9.60
CA GLY A 180 -2.75 -7.85 9.43
C GLY A 180 -4.23 -7.44 9.41
N ASN A 181 -4.54 -6.21 9.82
CA ASN A 181 -5.90 -5.68 9.84
C ASN A 181 -6.15 -4.71 8.67
N LEU A 182 -5.15 -4.46 7.82
CA LEU A 182 -5.25 -3.50 6.72
C LEU A 182 -5.70 -4.20 5.43
N PRO A 183 -6.37 -3.49 4.51
CA PRO A 183 -6.75 -4.01 3.19
C PRO A 183 -5.53 -4.04 2.24
N ILE A 184 -4.51 -4.78 2.64
CA ILE A 184 -3.24 -4.93 1.93
C ILE A 184 -2.88 -6.40 1.79
N THR A 185 -2.11 -6.71 0.76
CA THR A 185 -1.62 -8.08 0.52
C THR A 185 -0.10 -8.04 0.36
N GLN A 186 0.60 -8.95 1.02
CA GLN A 186 2.04 -9.05 0.84
C GLN A 186 2.35 -9.61 -0.55
N VAL A 187 3.27 -8.98 -1.27
CA VAL A 187 3.73 -9.50 -2.56
C VAL A 187 4.67 -10.67 -2.30
N MET A 188 4.40 -11.80 -2.93
CA MET A 188 5.14 -13.05 -2.75
C MET A 188 5.99 -13.36 -3.99
N ASN A 189 7.09 -14.08 -3.80
CA ASN A 189 7.85 -14.71 -4.88
C ASN A 189 7.12 -15.97 -5.39
N GLU A 190 7.59 -16.52 -6.53
CA GLU A 190 7.04 -17.74 -7.13
C GLU A 190 7.12 -18.97 -6.21
N ASP A 191 8.09 -18.98 -5.29
CA ASP A 191 8.27 -20.05 -4.29
C ASP A 191 7.36 -19.90 -3.05
N GLY A 192 6.51 -18.86 -3.03
CA GLY A 192 5.62 -18.55 -1.91
C GLY A 192 6.28 -17.85 -0.72
N SER A 193 7.55 -17.44 -0.84
CA SER A 193 8.21 -16.59 0.17
C SER A 193 7.84 -15.12 -0.01
N PRO A 194 7.76 -14.30 1.06
CA PRO A 194 7.60 -12.86 0.92
C PRO A 194 8.68 -12.23 0.04
N MET A 195 8.26 -11.37 -0.88
CA MET A 195 9.20 -10.61 -1.69
C MET A 195 10.01 -9.67 -0.80
N ILE A 196 11.33 -9.71 -0.98
CA ILE A 196 12.26 -8.75 -0.40
C ILE A 196 12.92 -8.03 -1.57
N LEU A 197 12.70 -6.73 -1.65
CA LEU A 197 13.37 -5.83 -2.57
C LEU A 197 14.70 -5.39 -1.94
N GLU A 198 15.79 -5.60 -2.65
CA GLU A 198 17.10 -5.08 -2.27
C GLU A 198 17.40 -3.79 -3.05
N VAL A 199 17.68 -2.70 -2.33
CA VAL A 199 17.99 -1.40 -2.92
C VAL A 199 19.42 -1.01 -2.53
N PRO A 200 20.32 -0.75 -3.50
CA PRO A 200 21.71 -0.43 -3.20
C PRO A 200 21.82 0.99 -2.63
N PHE A 201 22.30 1.12 -1.40
CA PHE A 201 22.79 2.39 -0.85
C PHE A 201 24.33 2.37 -0.85
N HIS A 202 24.96 3.53 -0.64
CA HIS A 202 26.41 3.73 -0.82
C HIS A 202 27.29 2.64 -0.18
N ASP A 203 27.02 2.29 1.09
CA ASP A 203 27.85 1.37 1.87
C ASP A 203 27.19 0.02 2.17
N ARG A 204 25.88 -0.10 1.90
CA ARG A 204 25.09 -1.29 2.23
C ARG A 204 23.82 -1.34 1.39
N PRO A 205 23.24 -2.53 1.17
CA PRO A 205 21.87 -2.62 0.70
C PRO A 205 20.87 -2.26 1.82
N ILE A 206 19.72 -1.74 1.42
CA ILE A 206 18.52 -1.66 2.27
C ILE A 206 17.47 -2.59 1.69
N TYR A 207 16.87 -3.39 2.56
CA TYR A 207 15.86 -4.37 2.18
C TYR A 207 14.46 -3.81 2.43
N SER A 208 13.48 -4.20 1.62
CA SER A 208 12.09 -3.83 1.86
C SER A 208 11.13 -4.96 1.54
N HIS A 209 10.15 -5.18 2.40
CA HIS A 209 8.96 -5.92 2.01
C HIS A 209 8.13 -5.06 1.07
N VAL A 210 7.41 -5.73 0.17
CA VAL A 210 6.52 -5.08 -0.78
C VAL A 210 5.10 -5.49 -0.44
N TRP A 211 4.26 -4.49 -0.21
CA TRP A 211 2.84 -4.64 0.03
C TRP A 211 2.06 -4.08 -1.14
N LYS A 212 0.91 -4.68 -1.45
CA LYS A 212 0.02 -4.26 -2.52
C LYS A 212 -1.31 -3.83 -1.92
N VAL A 213 -1.76 -2.64 -2.31
CA VAL A 213 -3.12 -2.14 -2.06
C VAL A 213 -3.86 -2.12 -3.38
N ALA A 214 -5.04 -2.76 -3.43
CA ALA A 214 -5.93 -2.68 -4.58
C ALA A 214 -6.88 -1.48 -4.42
N ILE A 215 -6.95 -0.63 -5.44
CA ILE A 215 -7.72 0.62 -5.45
C ILE A 215 -8.59 0.59 -6.71
N GLY A 216 -9.74 -0.07 -6.61
CA GLY A 216 -10.49 -0.47 -7.79
C GLY A 216 -9.59 -1.27 -8.72
N ARG A 217 -9.35 -0.76 -9.93
CA ARG A 217 -8.51 -1.35 -10.98
C ARG A 217 -7.02 -1.04 -10.83
N ILE A 218 -6.66 -0.10 -9.96
CA ILE A 218 -5.28 0.37 -9.80
C ILE A 218 -4.57 -0.42 -8.70
N ASN A 219 -3.30 -0.75 -8.94
CA ASN A 219 -2.42 -1.34 -7.93
C ASN A 219 -1.49 -0.26 -7.39
N LEU A 220 -1.48 -0.10 -6.06
CA LEU A 220 -0.50 0.70 -5.34
C LEU A 220 0.46 -0.24 -4.61
N TYR A 221 1.75 -0.13 -4.91
CA TYR A 221 2.81 -0.89 -4.25
C TYR A 221 3.51 -0.03 -3.21
N LEU A 222 3.60 -0.56 -1.99
CA LEU A 222 4.14 0.12 -0.84
C LEU A 222 5.37 -0.62 -0.32
N MET A 223 6.49 0.08 -0.20
CA MET A 223 7.72 -0.44 0.40
C MET A 223 7.69 -0.25 1.91
N ASP A 224 8.17 -1.26 2.63
CA ASP A 224 8.33 -1.28 4.08
C ASP A 224 9.74 -1.75 4.45
N THR A 225 10.53 -0.91 5.13
CA THR A 225 11.90 -1.19 5.56
C THR A 225 12.00 -1.79 6.95
N ASP A 226 10.89 -1.99 7.68
CA ASP A 226 10.88 -2.51 9.04
C ASP A 226 11.15 -4.03 9.13
N LEU A 227 12.33 -4.45 8.66
CA LEU A 227 12.80 -5.83 8.64
C LEU A 227 14.04 -6.03 9.51
N GLU A 228 14.20 -7.24 10.04
CA GLU A 228 15.39 -7.65 10.82
C GLU A 228 16.69 -7.63 10.02
N TYR A 229 16.62 -7.67 8.68
CA TYR A 229 17.77 -7.56 7.78
C TYR A 229 18.38 -6.15 7.79
N ASN A 230 17.60 -5.15 8.18
CA ASN A 230 18.01 -3.75 8.19
C ASN A 230 18.50 -3.33 9.59
N SER A 231 19.41 -2.36 9.63
CA SER A 231 19.79 -1.72 10.90
C SER A 231 18.59 -0.96 11.50
N GLU A 232 18.59 -0.70 12.81
CA GLU A 232 17.53 0.08 13.45
C GLU A 232 17.34 1.47 12.81
N TYR A 233 18.43 2.07 12.31
CA TYR A 233 18.42 3.35 11.60
C TYR A 233 17.81 3.27 10.19
N ASP A 234 17.85 2.10 9.56
CA ASP A 234 17.28 1.88 8.23
C ASP A 234 15.83 1.44 8.31
N ARG A 235 15.46 0.69 9.36
CA ARG A 235 14.06 0.36 9.65
C ARG A 235 13.21 1.63 9.79
N SER A 236 13.78 2.69 10.38
CA SER A 236 13.08 3.96 10.56
C SER A 236 12.73 4.73 9.28
N ILE A 237 13.25 4.33 8.12
CA ILE A 237 12.93 4.97 6.83
C ILE A 237 11.42 4.93 6.56
N THR A 238 10.74 3.83 6.89
CA THR A 238 9.28 3.69 6.74
C THR A 238 8.52 3.82 8.06
N HIS A 239 9.11 4.41 9.12
CA HIS A 239 8.37 4.60 10.37
C HIS A 239 7.33 5.72 10.26
N GLN A 240 7.73 6.89 9.77
CA GLN A 240 6.93 8.11 9.83
C GLN A 240 6.92 8.85 8.49
N LEU A 241 5.74 9.34 8.11
CA LEU A 241 5.58 10.26 7.00
C LEU A 241 6.11 11.64 7.42
N TYR A 242 7.03 12.21 6.63
CA TYR A 242 7.71 13.49 6.92
C TYR A 242 8.40 13.55 8.30
N GLY A 243 8.76 12.40 8.86
CA GLY A 243 9.51 12.29 10.11
C GLY A 243 11.02 12.14 9.89
N GLY A 244 11.74 12.05 11.01
CA GLY A 244 13.20 11.90 11.01
C GLY A 244 13.96 13.20 10.69
N ASP A 245 15.25 13.04 10.42
CA ASP A 245 16.15 14.13 10.06
C ASP A 245 16.36 14.24 8.54
N TRP A 246 17.24 15.15 8.13
CA TRP A 246 17.58 15.36 6.72
C TRP A 246 18.16 14.10 6.06
N GLU A 247 18.90 13.28 6.81
CA GLU A 247 19.46 12.04 6.28
C GLU A 247 18.35 11.01 6.04
N ASN A 248 17.43 10.84 6.99
CA ASN A 248 16.28 9.95 6.82
C ASN A 248 15.40 10.38 5.64
N ARG A 249 15.16 11.69 5.48
CA ARG A 249 14.41 12.21 4.33
C ARG A 249 15.11 11.88 3.01
N MET A 250 16.42 12.07 2.92
CA MET A 250 17.18 11.72 1.73
C MET A 250 17.11 10.20 1.44
N LYS A 251 17.15 9.36 2.48
CA LYS A 251 16.97 7.91 2.34
C LYS A 251 15.58 7.55 1.81
N GLN A 252 14.52 8.19 2.30
CA GLN A 252 13.17 8.02 1.79
C GLN A 252 13.06 8.43 0.31
N GLU A 253 13.60 9.59 -0.07
CA GLU A 253 13.56 10.08 -1.46
C GLU A 253 14.37 9.17 -2.40
N TYR A 254 15.53 8.69 -1.97
CA TYR A 254 16.33 7.71 -2.70
C TYR A 254 15.59 6.38 -2.85
N LEU A 255 15.03 5.85 -1.76
CA LEU A 255 14.27 4.60 -1.77
C LEU A 255 13.01 4.72 -2.65
N LEU A 256 12.29 5.84 -2.59
CA LEU A 256 11.10 6.08 -3.42
C LEU A 256 11.47 6.10 -4.89
N GLY A 257 12.51 6.85 -5.27
CA GLY A 257 12.89 7.00 -6.67
C GLY A 257 13.65 5.81 -7.24
N ILE A 258 14.83 5.50 -6.69
CA ILE A 258 15.66 4.37 -7.14
C ILE A 258 14.98 3.05 -6.80
N GLY A 259 14.65 2.85 -5.52
CA GLY A 259 14.02 1.61 -5.06
C GLY A 259 12.68 1.35 -5.72
N GLY A 260 11.84 2.38 -5.89
CA GLY A 260 10.57 2.21 -6.58
C GLY A 260 10.72 1.87 -8.07
N MET A 261 11.75 2.36 -8.77
CA MET A 261 12.05 1.92 -10.15
C MET A 261 12.55 0.46 -10.20
N LEU A 262 13.42 0.07 -9.26
CA LEU A 262 13.87 -1.32 -9.12
C LEU A 262 12.69 -2.26 -8.78
N LEU A 263 11.74 -1.79 -7.99
CA LEU A 263 10.50 -2.49 -7.67
C LEU A 263 9.67 -2.74 -8.93
N LEU A 264 9.37 -1.70 -9.70
CA LEU A 264 8.60 -1.85 -10.95
C LEU A 264 9.29 -2.84 -11.89
N LYS A 265 10.61 -2.73 -12.04
CA LYS A 265 11.41 -3.66 -12.84
C LYS A 265 11.31 -5.10 -12.33
N ARG A 266 11.41 -5.31 -11.01
CA ARG A 266 11.30 -6.64 -10.37
C ARG A 266 9.92 -7.27 -10.56
N LEU A 267 8.88 -6.44 -10.68
CA LEU A 267 7.51 -6.84 -10.96
C LEU A 267 7.23 -6.99 -12.48
N GLY A 268 8.18 -6.65 -13.36
CA GLY A 268 7.98 -6.64 -14.80
C GLY A 268 7.03 -5.55 -15.28
N ILE A 269 6.87 -4.47 -14.51
CA ILE A 269 5.96 -3.37 -14.81
C ILE A 269 6.72 -2.28 -15.55
N HIS A 270 6.31 -2.03 -16.80
CA HIS A 270 6.80 -0.94 -17.64
C HIS A 270 5.65 0.02 -17.93
N LYS A 271 5.95 1.33 -18.00
CA LYS A 271 4.95 2.38 -18.24
C LYS A 271 5.47 3.41 -19.23
N ASP A 272 4.55 4.09 -19.92
CA ASP A 272 4.88 5.10 -20.90
C ASP A 272 5.26 6.44 -20.25
N VAL A 273 4.61 6.78 -19.14
CA VAL A 273 4.81 8.04 -18.41
C VAL A 273 5.12 7.77 -16.95
N TYR A 274 6.12 8.49 -16.41
CA TYR A 274 6.52 8.43 -15.01
C TYR A 274 6.19 9.78 -14.35
N HIS A 275 5.18 9.78 -13.51
CA HIS A 275 4.69 10.97 -12.82
C HIS A 275 5.26 11.02 -11.40
N MET A 276 6.03 12.07 -11.13
CA MET A 276 6.54 12.43 -9.82
C MET A 276 5.60 13.45 -9.18
N ASN A 277 5.01 13.06 -8.05
CA ASN A 277 4.30 14.00 -7.19
C ASN A 277 5.33 14.76 -6.34
N GLU A 278 5.62 15.99 -6.72
CA GLU A 278 6.67 16.85 -6.16
C GLU A 278 8.10 16.29 -6.29
N GLY A 279 9.06 17.03 -5.74
CA GLY A 279 10.50 16.72 -5.79
C GLY A 279 10.92 15.42 -5.11
N HIS A 280 10.04 14.80 -4.32
CA HIS A 280 10.35 13.62 -3.51
C HIS A 280 10.74 12.39 -4.32
N ALA A 281 10.21 12.28 -5.54
CA ALA A 281 10.45 11.15 -6.43
C ALA A 281 11.45 11.48 -7.55
N ALA A 282 12.21 12.58 -7.44
CA ALA A 282 13.11 13.04 -8.50
C ALA A 282 14.18 12.00 -8.90
N PHE A 283 14.58 11.12 -7.99
CA PHE A 283 15.54 10.04 -8.25
C PHE A 283 15.06 9.00 -9.26
N ILE A 284 13.76 8.94 -9.59
CA ILE A 284 13.25 8.12 -10.70
C ILE A 284 14.03 8.41 -11.98
N ASN A 285 14.23 9.69 -12.29
CA ASN A 285 14.90 10.11 -13.52
C ASN A 285 16.35 9.61 -13.57
N VAL A 286 17.02 9.53 -12.42
CA VAL A 286 18.40 9.03 -12.33
C VAL A 286 18.45 7.53 -12.60
N GLN A 287 17.55 6.75 -11.99
CA GLN A 287 17.51 5.30 -12.27
C GLN A 287 17.13 5.02 -13.73
N ARG A 288 16.16 5.76 -14.27
CA ARG A 288 15.76 5.61 -15.69
C ARG A 288 16.90 5.92 -16.65
N LEU A 289 17.65 7.00 -16.40
CA LEU A 289 18.86 7.31 -17.18
C LEU A 289 19.89 6.18 -17.10
N HIS A 290 20.13 5.66 -15.90
CA HIS A 290 21.03 4.53 -15.68
C HIS A 290 20.61 3.31 -16.50
N ASP A 291 19.33 2.93 -16.43
CA ASP A 291 18.79 1.75 -17.11
C ASP A 291 18.86 1.91 -18.64
N TYR A 292 18.45 3.06 -19.18
CA TYR A 292 18.53 3.32 -20.62
C TYR A 292 19.96 3.28 -21.17
N VAL A 293 20.94 3.79 -20.41
CA VAL A 293 22.33 3.82 -20.86
C VAL A 293 22.99 2.44 -20.73
N LEU A 294 22.84 1.78 -19.58
CA LEU A 294 23.59 0.55 -19.30
C LEU A 294 22.90 -0.70 -19.82
N GLU A 295 21.58 -0.73 -19.89
CA GLU A 295 20.82 -1.93 -20.24
C GLU A 295 20.26 -1.87 -21.66
N GLU A 296 19.74 -0.72 -22.07
CA GLU A 296 19.22 -0.52 -23.43
C GLU A 296 20.29 0.00 -24.41
N GLY A 297 21.46 0.40 -23.91
CA GLY A 297 22.61 0.80 -24.72
C GLY A 297 22.45 2.15 -25.42
N LEU A 298 21.52 3.00 -24.97
CA LEU A 298 21.36 4.35 -25.48
C LEU A 298 22.55 5.22 -25.08
N SER A 299 22.90 6.20 -25.93
CA SER A 299 23.81 7.26 -25.49
C SER A 299 23.15 8.10 -24.39
N PHE A 300 23.96 8.73 -23.55
CA PHE A 300 23.44 9.61 -22.49
C PHE A 300 22.47 10.68 -23.02
N GLN A 301 22.73 11.23 -24.22
CA GLN A 301 21.87 12.25 -24.82
C GLN A 301 20.52 11.67 -25.29
N GLU A 302 20.52 10.47 -25.87
CA GLU A 302 19.27 9.79 -26.24
C GLU A 302 18.44 9.44 -25.01
N ALA A 303 19.07 8.83 -23.99
CA ALA A 303 18.43 8.50 -22.72
C ALA A 303 17.84 9.75 -22.04
N LEU A 304 18.57 10.88 -22.07
CA LEU A 304 18.10 12.15 -21.51
C LEU A 304 16.84 12.66 -22.22
N GLU A 305 16.78 12.61 -23.54
CA GLU A 305 15.59 13.05 -24.27
C GLU A 305 14.39 12.11 -24.03
N VAL A 306 14.62 10.78 -23.92
CA VAL A 306 13.57 9.83 -23.55
C VAL A 306 13.01 10.15 -22.17
N VAL A 307 13.88 10.29 -21.16
CA VAL A 307 13.47 10.61 -19.78
C VAL A 307 12.71 11.94 -19.74
N ARG A 308 13.20 12.98 -20.41
CA ARG A 308 12.51 14.28 -20.47
C ARG A 308 11.14 14.21 -21.12
N ALA A 309 10.99 13.43 -22.19
CA ALA A 309 9.72 13.32 -22.91
C ALA A 309 8.67 12.48 -22.17
N SER A 310 9.08 11.63 -21.23
CA SER A 310 8.22 10.66 -20.55
C SER A 310 8.13 10.86 -19.04
N SER A 311 8.72 11.94 -18.51
CA SER A 311 8.63 12.31 -17.10
C SER A 311 7.67 13.48 -16.92
N LEU A 312 6.74 13.35 -15.99
CA LEU A 312 5.80 14.38 -15.59
C LEU A 312 6.10 14.79 -14.15
N TYR A 313 6.29 16.09 -13.92
CA TYR A 313 6.49 16.68 -12.60
C TYR A 313 5.27 17.53 -12.25
N THR A 314 4.75 17.38 -11.04
CA THR A 314 3.73 18.27 -10.45
C THR A 314 4.27 18.86 -9.18
#